data_AF-F6IYM6-F1
#
_entry.id   AF-F6IYM6-F1
#
_cell.length_a   1.000
_cell.length_b   1.000
_cell.length_c   1.000
_cell.angle_alpha   90.00
_cell.angle_beta   90.00
_cell.angle_gamma   90.00
#
_symmetry.space_group_name_H-M   'P 1'
#
loop_
_entity.id
_entity.type
_entity.pdbx_description
1 polymer ?
#
loop_
_entity_poly.entity_id
_entity_poly.type
_entity_poly.pdbx_seq_one_letter_code
_entity_poly.pdbx_strand_id
1 'polypeptide(L)'
;MKGDHMQQINTEHTLNVTMAMILNIGNARSLIAAALADVAGYRYQAAREKMRRAEAELLTAQQLQARRLVENAEAHRFVHSTLFMNAQATLVKVMSEFHMTQNLVSAFEHWEPEQ
;
A
#
# COMPACT_ATOMS: atom_id res chain seq x y z
N MET A 1 -11.09 32.55 -15.65
CA MET A 1 -11.34 31.38 -16.53
C MET A 1 -10.13 30.45 -16.67
N LYS A 2 -8.89 30.89 -16.95
CA LYS A 2 -7.71 29.97 -17.02
C LYS A 2 -7.30 29.31 -15.68
N GLY A 3 -7.57 29.97 -14.54
CA GLY A 3 -7.23 29.46 -13.20
C GLY A 3 -8.08 28.27 -12.76
N ASP A 4 -9.40 28.35 -12.92
CA ASP A 4 -10.35 27.29 -12.51
C ASP A 4 -10.14 25.98 -13.30
N HIS A 5 -9.92 26.06 -14.61
CA HIS A 5 -9.69 24.87 -15.43
C HIS A 5 -8.41 24.13 -15.03
N MET A 6 -7.33 24.85 -14.71
CA MET A 6 -6.07 24.25 -14.28
C MET A 6 -6.17 23.61 -12.89
N GLN A 7 -6.99 24.18 -12.01
CA GLN A 7 -7.26 23.63 -10.68
C GLN A 7 -8.15 22.38 -10.75
N GLN A 8 -9.11 22.35 -11.68
CA GLN A 8 -9.96 21.20 -11.94
C GLN A 8 -9.16 20.01 -12.48
N ILE A 9 -8.26 20.23 -13.45
CA ILE A 9 -7.38 19.18 -14.00
C ILE A 9 -6.47 18.57 -12.91
N ASN A 10 -5.88 19.40 -12.04
CA ASN A 10 -5.04 18.92 -10.95
C ASN A 10 -5.85 18.11 -9.91
N THR A 11 -7.11 18.46 -9.71
CA THR A 11 -8.02 17.75 -8.80
C THR A 11 -8.37 16.36 -9.36
N GLU A 12 -8.72 16.28 -10.64
CA GLU A 12 -8.99 15.02 -11.34
C GLU A 12 -7.75 14.11 -11.38
N HIS A 13 -6.58 14.67 -11.68
CA HIS A 13 -5.32 13.94 -11.62
C HIS A 13 -5.05 13.37 -10.22
N THR A 14 -5.24 14.20 -9.18
CA THR A 14 -5.09 13.76 -7.78
C THR A 14 -6.07 12.64 -7.44
N LEU A 15 -7.32 12.73 -7.90
CA LEU A 15 -8.32 11.68 -7.68
C LEU A 15 -7.91 10.36 -8.34
N ASN A 16 -7.46 10.40 -9.60
CA ASN A 16 -7.07 9.20 -10.35
C ASN A 16 -5.86 8.50 -9.71
N VAL A 17 -4.83 9.26 -9.32
CA VAL A 17 -3.67 8.73 -8.58
C VAL A 17 -4.12 8.13 -7.25
N THR A 18 -5.01 8.80 -6.53
CA THR A 18 -5.53 8.32 -5.24
C THR A 18 -6.30 7.01 -5.39
N MET A 19 -7.15 6.89 -6.42
CA MET A 19 -7.90 5.66 -6.68
C MET A 19 -6.97 4.50 -7.04
N ALA A 20 -5.95 4.75 -7.88
CA ALA A 20 -4.93 3.75 -8.19
C ALA A 20 -4.17 3.28 -6.93
N MET A 21 -3.82 4.20 -6.04
CA MET A 21 -3.24 3.86 -4.74
C MET A 21 -4.18 2.98 -3.91
N ILE A 22 -5.45 3.37 -3.76
CA ILE A 22 -6.44 2.62 -2.98
C ILE A 22 -6.57 1.19 -3.50
N LEU A 23 -6.60 0.99 -4.82
CA LEU A 23 -6.67 -0.34 -5.43
C LEU A 23 -5.46 -1.21 -5.06
N ASN A 24 -4.24 -0.69 -5.23
CA ASN A 24 -3.01 -1.40 -4.88
C ASN A 24 -2.94 -1.71 -3.37
N ILE A 25 -3.32 -0.75 -2.51
CA ILE A 25 -3.39 -0.95 -1.06
C ILE A 25 -4.38 -2.06 -0.70
N GLY A 26 -5.55 -2.07 -1.35
CA GLY A 26 -6.57 -3.11 -1.17
C GLY A 26 -6.07 -4.49 -1.56
N ASN A 27 -5.46 -4.61 -2.75
CA ASN A 27 -4.85 -5.86 -3.24
C ASN A 27 -3.77 -6.38 -2.29
N ALA A 28 -2.85 -5.50 -1.88
CA ALA A 28 -1.80 -5.84 -0.91
C ALA A 28 -2.40 -6.38 0.39
N ARG A 29 -3.39 -5.68 0.95
CA ARG A 29 -4.05 -6.08 2.21
C ARG A 29 -4.74 -7.44 2.09
N SER A 30 -5.41 -7.72 0.97
CA SER A 30 -6.01 -9.03 0.72
C SER A 30 -4.96 -10.14 0.63
N LEU A 31 -3.82 -9.89 -0.02
CA LEU A 31 -2.71 -10.84 -0.11
C LEU A 31 -2.07 -11.10 1.26
N ILE A 32 -1.87 -10.06 2.08
CA ILE A 32 -1.33 -10.16 3.45
C ILE A 32 -2.27 -11.00 4.33
N ALA A 33 -3.58 -10.75 4.28
CA ALA A 33 -4.56 -11.53 5.02
C ALA A 33 -4.57 -13.01 4.59
N ALA A 34 -4.45 -13.28 3.29
CA ALA A 34 -4.35 -14.63 2.78
C ALA A 34 -3.01 -15.31 3.16
N ALA A 35 -1.91 -14.56 3.25
CA ALA A 35 -0.63 -15.07 3.74
C ALA A 35 -0.70 -15.45 5.23
N LEU A 36 -1.38 -14.65 6.07
CA LEU A 36 -1.62 -15.00 7.47
C LEU A 36 -2.43 -16.30 7.61
N ALA A 37 -3.45 -16.50 6.78
CA ALA A 37 -4.22 -17.74 6.76
C ALA A 37 -3.34 -18.95 6.36
N ASP A 38 -2.37 -18.75 5.47
CA ASP A 38 -1.40 -19.80 5.13
C ASP A 38 -0.41 -20.10 6.26
N VAL A 39 0.05 -19.08 7.00
CA VAL A 39 0.87 -19.28 8.21
C VAL A 39 0.12 -20.13 9.24
N ALA A 40 -1.15 -19.82 9.50
CA ALA A 40 -1.99 -20.59 10.42
C ALA A 40 -2.19 -22.05 9.96
N GLY A 41 -2.12 -22.29 8.65
CA GLY A 41 -2.19 -23.63 8.05
C GLY A 41 -0.83 -24.30 7.82
N TYR A 42 0.27 -23.78 8.37
CA TYR A 42 1.63 -24.30 8.17
C TYR A 42 2.09 -24.34 6.69
N ARG A 43 1.51 -23.49 5.84
CA ARG A 43 1.79 -23.40 4.39
C ARG A 43 2.78 -22.26 4.07
N TYR A 44 3.98 -22.31 4.64
CA TYR A 44 4.93 -21.18 4.61
C TYR A 44 5.38 -20.76 3.22
N GLN A 45 5.60 -21.70 2.30
CA GLN A 45 5.97 -21.36 0.91
C GLN A 45 4.86 -20.58 0.20
N ALA A 46 3.59 -20.97 0.40
CA ALA A 46 2.45 -20.25 -0.15
C ALA A 46 2.28 -18.86 0.49
N ALA A 47 2.55 -18.75 1.79
CA ALA A 47 2.57 -17.46 2.49
C ALA A 47 3.65 -16.54 1.92
N ARG A 48 4.89 -17.02 1.72
CA ARG A 48 6.00 -16.24 1.14
C ARG A 48 5.69 -15.71 -0.26
N GLU A 49 5.11 -16.53 -1.12
CA GLU A 49 4.74 -16.07 -2.46
C GLU A 49 3.65 -14.98 -2.42
N LYS A 50 2.66 -15.11 -1.52
CA LYS A 50 1.64 -14.06 -1.32
C LYS A 50 2.26 -12.78 -0.77
N MET A 51 3.20 -12.88 0.17
CA MET A 51 3.91 -11.73 0.71
C MET A 51 4.73 -11.02 -0.37
N ARG A 52 5.46 -11.75 -1.22
CA ARG A 52 6.21 -11.17 -2.36
C ARG A 52 5.29 -10.40 -3.31
N ARG A 53 4.09 -10.93 -3.58
CA ARG A 53 3.09 -10.23 -4.40
C ARG A 53 2.52 -9.00 -3.69
N ALA A 54 2.26 -9.08 -2.39
CA ALA A 54 1.79 -7.94 -1.60
C ALA A 54 2.84 -6.80 -1.58
N GLU A 55 4.11 -7.13 -1.48
CA GLU A 55 5.22 -6.17 -1.55
C GLU A 55 5.23 -5.40 -2.87
N ALA A 56 4.99 -6.07 -4.00
CA ALA A 56 4.94 -5.41 -5.31
C ALA A 56 3.77 -4.39 -5.42
N GLU A 57 2.59 -4.74 -4.88
CA GLU A 57 1.44 -3.83 -4.82
C GLU A 57 1.73 -2.63 -3.89
N LEU A 58 2.35 -2.88 -2.72
CA LEU A 58 2.76 -1.81 -1.80
C LEU A 58 3.80 -0.88 -2.40
N LEU A 59 4.80 -1.42 -3.10
CA LEU A 59 5.82 -0.64 -3.78
C LEU A 59 5.19 0.28 -4.83
N THR A 60 4.23 -0.22 -5.59
CA THR A 60 3.48 0.57 -6.57
C THR A 60 2.70 1.71 -5.89
N ALA A 61 2.02 1.42 -4.78
CA ALA A 61 1.30 2.45 -4.01
C ALA A 61 2.25 3.51 -3.41
N GLN A 62 3.41 3.11 -2.89
CA GLN A 62 4.44 4.02 -2.37
C GLN A 62 5.01 4.92 -3.47
N GLN A 63 5.26 4.38 -4.67
CA GLN A 63 5.74 5.15 -5.81
C GLN A 63 4.73 6.22 -6.24
N LEU A 64 3.43 5.87 -6.26
CA LEU A 64 2.36 6.84 -6.54
C LEU A 64 2.28 7.94 -5.47
N GLN A 65 2.42 7.58 -4.19
CA GLN A 65 2.49 8.54 -3.09
C GLN A 65 3.67 9.51 -3.26
N ALA A 66 4.87 8.97 -3.47
CA ALA A 66 6.10 9.75 -3.59
C ALA A 66 6.05 10.68 -4.81
N ARG A 67 5.61 10.16 -5.96
CA ARG A 67 5.44 10.94 -7.18
C ARG A 67 4.52 12.13 -6.95
N ARG A 68 3.37 11.92 -6.31
CA ARG A 68 2.42 13.00 -6.03
C ARG A 68 2.97 14.05 -5.06
N LEU A 69 3.77 13.64 -4.08
CA LEU A 69 4.45 14.55 -3.16
C LEU A 69 5.46 15.44 -3.90
N VAL A 70 6.27 14.86 -4.80
CA VAL A 70 7.22 15.60 -5.64
C VAL A 70 6.49 16.58 -6.54
N GLU A 71 5.45 16.14 -7.26
CA GLU A 71 4.65 17.02 -8.14
C GLU A 71 4.03 18.21 -7.37
N ASN A 72 3.54 18.00 -6.14
CA ASN A 72 3.03 19.08 -5.30
C ASN A 72 4.13 20.07 -4.87
N ALA A 73 5.32 19.56 -4.54
CA ALA A 73 6.46 20.38 -4.16
C ALA A 73 6.94 21.24 -5.34
N GLU A 74 7.11 20.65 -6.53
CA GLU A 74 7.51 21.36 -7.75
C GLU A 74 6.47 22.42 -8.15
N ALA A 75 5.18 22.07 -8.08
CA ALA A 75 4.10 23.00 -8.40
C ALA A 75 3.88 24.11 -7.35
N HIS A 76 4.60 24.07 -6.21
CA HIS A 76 4.38 24.95 -5.05
C HIS A 76 2.89 25.02 -4.64
N ARG A 77 2.16 23.92 -4.86
CA ARG A 77 0.71 23.85 -4.73
C ARG A 77 0.34 22.47 -4.20
N PHE A 78 -0.06 22.44 -2.94
CA PHE A 78 -0.62 21.24 -2.33
C PHE A 78 -2.12 21.19 -2.59
N VAL A 79 -2.57 20.21 -3.38
CA VAL A 79 -4.01 19.92 -3.47
C VAL A 79 -4.42 19.25 -2.17
N HIS A 80 -5.19 19.97 -1.34
CA HIS A 80 -5.81 19.39 -0.16
C HIS A 80 -6.91 18.40 -0.59
N SER A 81 -6.59 17.11 -0.54
CA SER A 81 -7.53 16.02 -0.79
C SER A 81 -7.63 15.13 0.44
N THR A 82 -8.78 15.15 1.11
CA THR A 82 -9.06 14.27 2.27
C THR A 82 -8.94 12.79 1.89
N LEU A 83 -9.38 12.43 0.67
CA LEU A 83 -9.28 11.07 0.18
C LEU A 83 -7.82 10.64 0.00
N PHE A 84 -6.96 11.52 -0.52
CA PHE A 84 -5.54 11.25 -0.67
C PHE A 84 -4.84 11.08 0.68
N MET A 85 -5.12 11.96 1.65
CA MET A 85 -4.59 11.83 3.01
C MET A 85 -5.03 10.51 3.67
N ASN A 86 -6.30 10.12 3.50
CA ASN A 86 -6.80 8.84 4.00
C ASN A 86 -6.10 7.65 3.32
N ALA A 87 -5.91 7.69 1.99
CA ALA A 87 -5.17 6.66 1.28
C ALA A 87 -3.73 6.52 1.77
N GLN A 88 -3.02 7.63 2.04
CA GLN A 88 -1.68 7.62 2.62
C GLN A 88 -1.66 7.00 4.03
N ALA A 89 -2.59 7.39 4.90
CA ALA A 89 -2.70 6.83 6.24
C ALA A 89 -2.97 5.31 6.20
N THR A 90 -3.85 4.88 5.28
CA THR A 90 -4.16 3.47 5.06
C THR A 90 -2.94 2.71 4.52
N LEU A 91 -2.17 3.29 3.59
CA LEU A 91 -0.93 2.70 3.10
C LEU A 91 0.05 2.42 4.24
N VAL A 92 0.30 3.41 5.11
CA VAL A 92 1.19 3.25 6.27
C VAL A 92 0.69 2.15 7.22
N LYS A 93 -0.62 2.07 7.46
CA LYS A 93 -1.20 0.99 8.26
C LYS A 93 -0.96 -0.39 7.63
N VAL A 94 -1.24 -0.54 6.33
CA VAL A 94 -1.08 -1.83 5.63
C VAL A 94 0.39 -2.23 5.51
N MET A 95 1.33 -1.28 5.38
CA MET A 95 2.77 -1.58 5.46
C MET A 95 3.16 -2.14 6.84
N SER A 96 2.57 -1.64 7.92
CA SER A 96 2.78 -2.21 9.26
C SER A 96 2.21 -3.64 9.36
N GLU A 97 1.01 -3.87 8.83
CA GLU A 97 0.40 -5.21 8.73
C GLU A 97 1.29 -6.17 7.91
N PHE A 98 1.91 -5.69 6.82
CA PHE A 98 2.86 -6.42 6.00
C PHE A 98 4.10 -6.83 6.78
N HIS A 99 4.80 -5.88 7.41
CA HIS A 99 6.01 -6.18 8.17
C HIS A 99 5.74 -7.14 9.33
N MET A 100 4.61 -6.95 10.03
CA MET A 100 4.22 -7.84 11.12
C MET A 100 3.96 -9.27 10.60
N THR A 101 3.25 -9.40 9.48
CA THR A 101 3.01 -10.71 8.85
C THR A 101 4.30 -11.35 8.38
N GLN A 102 5.22 -10.58 7.79
CA GLN A 102 6.53 -11.08 7.32
C GLN A 102 7.36 -11.64 8.48
N ASN A 103 7.34 -10.96 9.64
CA ASN A 103 7.99 -11.42 10.85
C ASN A 103 7.34 -12.70 11.39
N LEU A 104 5.99 -12.79 11.37
CA LEU A 104 5.28 -14.00 11.79
C LEU A 104 5.60 -15.20 10.88
N VAL A 105 5.57 -15.01 9.54
CA VAL A 105 5.98 -16.06 8.59
C VAL A 105 7.37 -16.58 8.95
N SER A 106 8.32 -15.66 9.16
CA SER A 106 9.71 -16.02 9.47
C SER A 106 9.84 -16.72 10.83
N ALA A 107 9.14 -16.26 11.86
CA ALA A 107 9.18 -16.84 13.20
C ALA A 107 8.59 -18.26 13.21
N PHE A 108 7.42 -18.46 12.61
CA PHE A 108 6.76 -19.77 12.61
C PHE A 108 7.44 -20.79 11.70
N GLU A 109 8.10 -20.38 10.63
CA GLU A 109 8.83 -21.30 9.74
C GLU A 109 10.10 -21.86 10.40
N HIS A 110 10.74 -21.11 11.31
CA HIS A 110 11.92 -21.55 12.05
C HIS A 110 11.58 -22.07 13.45
N TRP A 111 10.30 -22.11 13.82
CA TRP A 111 9.89 -22.58 15.15
C TRP A 111 9.98 -24.10 15.21
N GLU A 112 10.95 -24.61 15.97
CA GLU A 112 10.95 -26.01 16.42
C GLU A 112 10.08 -26.12 17.68
N PRO A 113 8.95 -26.86 17.66
CA PRO A 113 8.24 -27.15 18.88
C PRO A 113 9.13 -28.04 19.78
N GLU A 114 9.23 -27.68 21.07
CA GLU A 114 9.86 -28.53 22.08
C GLU A 114 9.21 -29.93 22.03
N GLN A 115 10.05 -30.97 21.88
CA GLN A 115 9.66 -32.39 21.83
C GLN A 115 9.22 -32.92 23.19
#